data_AF-A0A8D8BAV6-F1
#
_entry.id   AF-A0A8D8BAV6-F1
#
_cell.length_a   1.000
_cell.length_b   1.000
_cell.length_c   1.000
_cell.angle_alpha   90.00
_cell.angle_beta   90.00
_cell.angle_gamma   90.00
#
_symmetry.space_group_name_H-M   'P 1'
#
loop_
_entity.id
_entity.type
_entity.pdbx_description
1 polymer ?
#
loop_
_entity_poly.entity_id
_entity_poly.type
_entity_poly.pdbx_seq_one_letter_code
_entity_poly.pdbx_strand_id
1 'polypeptide(L)'
;MIYLVDKYGKDDSLYPRDPQRRAVINQRLFFDMGTLYQRFADYYYPQMFEGAAENPDAYTKIGDALGFLECFLEGQTFVAGGDSLSLADLSLLASLTTFEVAGYDISGFKNVSAW
;
A
#
# COMPACT_ATOMS: atom_id res chain seq x y z
N MET A 1 2.37 7.68 -11.38
CA MET A 1 1.92 6.43 -12.03
C MET A 1 0.74 6.64 -12.97
N ILE A 2 -0.39 7.18 -12.50
CA ILE A 2 -1.63 7.37 -13.29
C ILE A 2 -1.38 7.93 -14.70
N TYR A 3 -0.67 9.06 -14.81
CA TYR A 3 -0.37 9.70 -16.10
C TYR A 3 0.31 8.76 -17.11
N LEU A 4 1.17 7.85 -16.66
CA LEU A 4 1.87 6.93 -17.56
C LEU A 4 0.89 5.95 -18.22
N VAL A 5 -0.06 5.42 -17.44
CA VAL A 5 -1.09 4.51 -17.97
C VAL A 5 -2.08 5.29 -18.84
N ASP A 6 -2.58 6.44 -18.38
CA ASP A 6 -3.55 7.22 -19.15
C ASP A 6 -2.98 7.71 -20.50
N LYS A 7 -1.69 8.07 -20.56
CA LYS A 7 -1.07 8.59 -21.79
C LYS A 7 -0.45 7.52 -22.69
N TYR A 8 0.15 6.49 -22.11
CA TYR A 8 0.98 5.54 -22.85
C TYR A 8 0.50 4.08 -22.75
N GLY A 9 -0.52 3.79 -21.93
CA GLY A 9 -1.11 2.47 -21.79
C GLY A 9 -1.64 1.95 -23.13
N LYS A 10 -1.36 0.68 -23.43
CA LYS A 10 -1.89 -0.01 -24.61
C LYS A 10 -3.33 -0.46 -24.39
N ASP A 11 -3.67 -0.72 -23.14
CA ASP A 11 -5.00 -1.00 -22.62
C ASP A 11 -5.18 -0.23 -21.30
N ASP A 12 -6.36 -0.40 -20.69
CA ASP A 12 -6.70 0.20 -19.41
C ASP A 12 -6.69 -0.81 -18.25
N SER A 13 -6.07 -1.99 -18.41
CA SER A 13 -6.08 -3.04 -17.39
C SER A 13 -5.53 -2.58 -16.04
N LEU A 14 -4.39 -1.88 -16.04
CA LEU A 14 -3.74 -1.34 -14.84
C LEU A 14 -4.51 -0.17 -14.20
N TYR A 15 -5.31 0.55 -14.99
CA TYR A 15 -6.06 1.72 -14.52
C TYR A 15 -7.36 1.91 -15.32
N PRO A 16 -8.38 1.06 -15.07
CA PRO A 16 -9.60 0.99 -15.88
C PRO A 16 -10.31 2.33 -15.99
N ARG A 17 -10.96 2.58 -17.12
CA ARG A 17 -11.75 3.81 -17.34
C ARG A 17 -13.13 3.77 -16.67
N ASP A 18 -13.58 2.58 -16.27
CA ASP A 18 -14.80 2.43 -15.49
C ASP A 18 -14.71 3.25 -14.18
N PRO A 19 -15.63 4.20 -13.94
CA PRO A 19 -15.54 5.10 -12.80
C PRO A 19 -15.51 4.39 -11.45
N GLN A 20 -16.26 3.29 -11.29
CA GLN A 20 -16.34 2.56 -10.03
C GLN A 20 -15.03 1.83 -9.73
N ARG A 21 -14.50 1.06 -10.68
CA ARG A 21 -13.20 0.38 -10.53
C ARG A 21 -12.07 1.38 -10.33
N ARG A 22 -12.07 2.48 -11.08
CA ARG A 22 -11.08 3.56 -10.95
C ARG A 22 -11.13 4.22 -9.58
N ALA A 23 -12.32 4.43 -9.02
CA ALA A 23 -12.48 5.01 -7.70
C ALA A 23 -11.86 4.14 -6.60
N VAL A 24 -12.00 2.81 -6.69
CA VAL A 24 -11.34 1.88 -5.75
C VAL A 24 -9.83 1.99 -5.87
N ILE A 25 -9.26 1.93 -7.08
CA ILE A 25 -7.81 2.08 -7.29
C ILE A 25 -7.30 3.42 -6.73
N ASN A 26 -8.00 4.51 -7.01
CA ASN A 26 -7.63 5.82 -6.48
C ASN A 26 -7.67 5.85 -4.96
N GLN A 27 -8.69 5.26 -4.34
CA GLN A 27 -8.78 5.17 -2.88
C GLN A 27 -7.59 4.37 -2.31
N ARG A 28 -7.20 3.25 -2.94
CA ARG A 28 -6.02 2.47 -2.52
C ARG A 28 -4.72 3.25 -2.67
N LEU A 29 -4.55 4.02 -3.74
CA LEU A 29 -3.39 4.90 -3.93
C LEU A 29 -3.32 6.00 -2.87
N PHE A 30 -4.45 6.61 -2.50
CA PHE A 30 -4.50 7.59 -1.42
C PHE A 30 -4.29 6.95 -0.04
N PHE A 31 -4.77 5.73 0.16
CA PHE A 31 -4.47 4.95 1.36
C PHE A 31 -2.97 4.66 1.49
N ASP A 32 -2.31 4.24 0.40
CA ASP A 32 -0.88 4.00 0.39
C ASP A 32 -0.10 5.26 0.79
N MET A 33 -0.35 6.37 0.11
CA MET A 33 0.33 7.64 0.39
C MET A 33 0.00 8.21 1.77
N GLY A 34 -1.28 8.33 2.11
CA GLY A 34 -1.75 9.10 3.26
C GLY A 34 -1.90 8.31 4.55
N THR A 35 -1.85 6.97 4.48
CA THR A 35 -2.02 6.10 5.64
C THR A 35 -0.84 5.14 5.76
N LEU A 36 -0.62 4.26 4.80
CA LEU A 36 0.38 3.19 4.93
C LEU A 36 1.81 3.75 4.96
N TYR A 37 2.23 4.40 3.88
CA TYR A 37 3.58 4.94 3.75
C TYR A 37 3.84 6.12 4.70
N GLN A 38 2.81 6.96 4.93
CA GLN A 38 2.94 8.04 5.91
C GLN A 38 3.26 7.51 7.31
N ARG A 39 2.56 6.47 7.79
CA ARG A 39 2.81 5.89 9.12
C ARG A 39 4.17 5.21 9.22
N PHE A 40 4.65 4.63 8.11
CA PHE A 40 6.03 4.16 8.02
C PHE A 40 7.02 5.29 8.17
N ALA A 41 6.85 6.37 7.40
CA ALA A 41 7.74 7.54 7.46
C ALA A 41 7.75 8.15 8.86
N ASP A 42 6.57 8.33 9.48
CA ASP A 42 6.41 8.88 10.83
C ASP A 42 7.16 8.08 11.90
N TYR A 43 7.26 6.76 11.72
CA TYR A 43 8.01 5.90 12.65
C TYR A 43 9.50 5.81 12.31
N TYR A 44 9.86 5.45 11.08
CA TYR A 44 11.24 5.11 10.72
C TYR A 44 12.13 6.32 10.43
N TYR A 45 11.61 7.38 9.80
CA TYR A 45 12.45 8.49 9.35
C TYR A 45 13.10 9.28 10.50
N PRO A 46 12.41 9.60 11.62
CA PRO A 46 13.07 10.25 12.75
C PRO A 46 14.24 9.43 13.32
N GLN A 47 14.11 8.10 13.32
CA GLN A 47 15.17 7.21 13.79
C GLN A 47 16.35 7.19 12.81
N MET A 48 16.06 7.04 11.51
CA MET A 48 17.07 6.92 10.46
C MET A 48 17.86 8.21 10.22
N PHE A 49 17.19 9.36 10.25
CA PHE A 49 17.78 10.63 9.81
C PHE A 49 18.07 11.61 10.95
N GLU A 50 17.40 11.48 12.10
CA GLU A 50 17.53 12.41 13.23
C GLU A 50 18.12 11.74 14.48
N GLY A 51 18.27 10.40 14.48
CA GLY A 51 18.76 9.65 15.64
C GLY A 51 17.79 9.64 16.82
N ALA A 52 16.50 9.87 16.56
CA ALA A 52 15.46 9.82 17.57
C ALA A 52 15.28 8.39 18.11
N ALA A 53 14.82 8.27 19.35
CA ALA A 53 14.40 6.98 19.90
C ALA A 53 13.11 6.48 19.22
N GLU A 54 12.88 5.18 19.29
CA GLU A 54 11.65 4.55 18.82
C GLU A 54 10.40 5.17 19.47
N ASN A 55 9.34 5.34 18.68
CA ASN A 55 8.04 5.81 19.15
C ASN A 55 7.02 4.66 19.10
N PRO A 56 6.67 4.04 20.25
CA PRO A 56 5.75 2.91 20.27
C PRO A 56 4.36 3.22 19.70
N ASP A 57 3.84 4.43 19.91
CA ASP A 57 2.52 4.82 19.40
C ASP A 57 2.53 4.92 17.86
N ALA A 58 3.64 5.40 17.28
CA ALA A 58 3.81 5.43 15.82
C ALA A 58 3.99 4.01 15.26
N TYR A 59 4.72 3.13 15.98
CA TYR A 59 4.86 1.73 15.61
C TYR A 59 3.51 1.00 15.55
N THR A 60 2.68 1.14 16.59
CA THR A 60 1.34 0.52 16.64
C THR A 60 0.47 0.97 15.47
N LYS A 61 0.54 2.24 15.07
CA LYS A 61 -0.21 2.76 13.92
C LYS A 61 0.18 2.07 12.61
N ILE A 62 1.42 1.61 12.44
CA ILE A 62 1.79 0.81 11.25
C ILE A 62 0.95 -0.47 11.21
N GLY A 63 0.85 -1.18 12.34
CA GLY A 63 0.01 -2.38 12.46
C GLY A 63 -1.46 -2.12 12.13
N ASP A 64 -2.02 -1.00 12.58
CA ASP A 64 -3.39 -0.61 12.22
C ASP A 64 -3.55 -0.39 10.70
N ALA A 65 -2.55 0.17 10.02
CA ALA A 65 -2.59 0.37 8.57
C ALA A 65 -2.53 -0.96 7.83
N LEU A 66 -1.65 -1.87 8.25
CA LEU A 66 -1.58 -3.23 7.73
C LEU A 66 -2.88 -4.01 7.99
N GLY A 67 -3.55 -3.76 9.12
CA GLY A 67 -4.88 -4.31 9.40
C GLY A 67 -5.94 -3.86 8.40
N PHE A 68 -5.94 -2.59 7.99
CA PHE A 68 -6.83 -2.14 6.92
C PHE A 68 -6.50 -2.78 5.57
N LEU A 69 -5.21 -2.93 5.24
CA LEU A 69 -4.78 -3.58 4.01
C LEU A 69 -5.17 -5.07 3.99
N GLU A 70 -5.01 -5.77 5.11
CA GLU A 70 -5.45 -7.15 5.31
C GLU A 70 -6.95 -7.31 5.03
N CYS A 71 -7.78 -6.37 5.50
CA CYS A 71 -9.22 -6.33 5.20
C CYS A 71 -9.51 -6.03 3.72
N PHE A 72 -8.72 -5.18 3.06
CA PHE A 72 -8.91 -4.89 1.63
C PHE A 72 -8.63 -6.12 0.75
N LEU A 73 -7.74 -7.00 1.20
CA LEU A 73 -7.35 -8.23 0.51
C LEU A 73 -8.23 -9.43 0.89
N GLU A 74 -9.20 -9.28 1.79
CA GLU A 74 -10.08 -10.38 2.18
C GLU A 74 -10.91 -10.89 0.99
N GLY A 75 -10.64 -12.14 0.59
CA GLY A 75 -11.29 -12.76 -0.56
C GLY A 75 -10.92 -12.16 -1.92
N GLN A 76 -9.85 -11.36 -1.99
CA GLN A 76 -9.36 -10.74 -3.22
C GLN A 76 -7.97 -11.23 -3.58
N THR A 77 -7.69 -11.36 -4.88
CA THR A 77 -6.33 -11.63 -5.39
C THR A 77 -5.48 -10.37 -5.51
N PHE A 78 -6.11 -9.21 -5.72
CA PHE A 78 -5.46 -7.91 -5.91
C PHE A 78 -6.14 -6.86 -5.04
N VAL A 79 -5.41 -5.83 -4.61
CA VAL A 79 -5.85 -4.91 -3.55
C VAL A 79 -7.03 -4.01 -3.93
N ALA A 80 -7.20 -3.75 -5.23
CA ALA A 80 -8.35 -3.03 -5.76
C ALA A 80 -9.49 -3.97 -6.20
N GLY A 81 -9.34 -5.28 -5.97
CA GLY A 81 -10.23 -6.32 -6.43
C GLY A 81 -10.23 -6.51 -7.95
N GLY A 82 -11.10 -7.41 -8.41
CA GLY A 82 -11.23 -7.78 -9.81
C GLY A 82 -10.19 -8.81 -10.28
N ASP A 83 -10.15 -9.04 -11.59
CA ASP A 83 -9.43 -10.18 -12.16
C ASP A 83 -7.97 -9.87 -12.57
N SER A 84 -7.49 -8.66 -12.30
CA SER A 84 -6.18 -8.20 -12.79
C SER A 84 -5.48 -7.23 -11.83
N LEU A 85 -4.15 -7.33 -11.80
CA LEU A 85 -3.26 -6.38 -11.14
C LEU A 85 -3.51 -4.94 -11.62
N SER A 86 -3.39 -3.98 -10.70
CA SER A 86 -3.62 -2.56 -10.94
C SER A 86 -2.44 -1.68 -10.50
N LEU A 87 -2.51 -0.38 -10.78
CA LEU A 87 -1.57 0.60 -10.25
C LEU A 87 -1.52 0.64 -8.71
N ALA A 88 -2.62 0.28 -8.03
CA ALA A 88 -2.64 0.25 -6.58
C ALA A 88 -1.71 -0.85 -6.03
N ASP A 89 -1.73 -2.03 -6.66
CA ASP A 89 -0.87 -3.15 -6.25
C ASP A 89 0.61 -2.78 -6.39
N LEU A 90 0.98 -2.13 -7.50
CA LEU A 90 2.36 -1.68 -7.74
C LEU A 90 2.84 -0.64 -6.70
N SER A 91 1.95 0.29 -6.32
CA SER A 91 2.25 1.30 -5.30
C SER A 91 2.49 0.67 -3.93
N LEU A 92 1.54 -0.17 -3.51
CA LEU A 92 1.57 -0.82 -2.20
C LEU A 92 2.72 -1.82 -2.08
N LEU A 93 3.06 -2.52 -3.17
CA LEU A 93 4.22 -3.42 -3.19
C LEU A 93 5.51 -2.65 -2.92
N ALA A 94 5.71 -1.51 -3.57
CA ALA A 94 6.89 -0.67 -3.34
C ALA A 94 6.98 -0.21 -1.87
N SER A 95 5.85 0.18 -1.27
CA SER A 95 5.78 0.53 0.16
C SER A 95 6.12 -0.67 1.05
N LEU A 96 5.51 -1.83 0.84
CA LEU A 96 5.71 -3.00 1.68
C LEU A 96 7.12 -3.60 1.57
N THR A 97 7.71 -3.62 0.38
CA THR A 97 9.13 -4.00 0.25
C THR A 97 10.04 -3.06 1.08
N THR A 98 9.68 -1.78 1.21
CA THR A 98 10.41 -0.86 2.08
C THR A 98 10.25 -1.24 3.56
N PHE A 99 9.06 -1.67 3.98
CA PHE A 99 8.81 -2.13 5.35
C PHE A 99 9.64 -3.37 5.69
N GLU A 100 9.66 -4.36 4.79
CA GLU A 100 10.43 -5.59 4.97
C GLU A 100 11.94 -5.30 5.10
N VAL A 101 12.47 -4.44 4.23
CA VAL A 101 13.89 -4.03 4.28
C VAL A 101 14.19 -3.23 5.56
N ALA A 102 13.23 -2.46 6.08
CA ALA A 102 13.33 -1.77 7.37
C ALA A 102 13.15 -2.69 8.58
N GLY A 103 12.88 -3.99 8.36
CA GLY A 103 12.76 -5.00 9.40
C GLY A 103 11.39 -5.08 10.07
N TYR A 104 10.33 -4.51 9.48
CA TYR A 104 8.97 -4.68 10.00
C TYR A 104 8.45 -6.08 9.62
N ASP A 105 8.01 -6.85 10.60
CA ASP A 105 7.43 -8.18 10.37
C ASP A 105 5.97 -8.08 9.92
N ILE A 106 5.72 -8.42 8.65
CA ILE A 106 4.37 -8.47 8.06
C ILE A 106 3.73 -9.86 8.13
N SER A 107 4.45 -10.89 8.60
CA SER A 107 3.99 -12.29 8.55
C SER A 107 2.72 -12.56 9.37
N GLY A 108 2.38 -11.68 10.31
CA GLY A 108 1.12 -11.71 11.06
C GLY A 108 -0.13 -11.35 10.23
N PHE A 109 0.05 -10.72 9.06
CA PHE A 109 -1.02 -10.33 8.14
C PHE A 109 -1.04 -11.32 6.96
N LYS A 110 -1.96 -12.27 7.01
CA LYS A 110 -1.93 -13.46 6.14
C LYS A 110 -2.30 -13.14 4.70
N ASN A 111 -3.31 -12.31 4.50
CA ASN A 111 -3.70 -11.87 3.16
C ASN A 111 -2.62 -10.97 2.56
N VAL A 112 -2.05 -10.05 3.36
CA VAL A 112 -0.93 -9.19 2.93
C VAL A 112 0.30 -10.01 2.55
N SER A 113 0.63 -11.07 3.30
CA SER A 113 1.80 -11.91 3.02
C SER A 113 1.58 -12.85 1.83
N ALA A 114 0.33 -13.22 1.54
CA ALA A 114 -0.01 -14.13 0.46
C ALA A 114 -0.17 -13.41 -0.89
N TRP A 115 -0.67 -12.17 -0.86
CA TRP A 115 -0.68 -11.23 -1.97
C TRP A 115 0.73 -10.80 -2.34
#